data_AF-A0A4Q5S691-F1
#
_entry.id   AF-A0A4Q5S691-F1
#
_cell.length_a   1.000
_cell.length_b   1.000
_cell.length_c   1.000
_cell.angle_alpha   90.00
_cell.angle_beta   90.00
_cell.angle_gamma   90.00
#
_symmetry.space_group_name_H-M   'P 1'
#
loop_
_entity.id
_entity.type
_entity.pdbx_description
1 polymer ?
#
loop_
_entity_poly.entity_id
_entity_poly.type
_entity_poly.pdbx_seq_one_letter_code
_entity_poly.pdbx_strand_id
1 'polypeptide(L)'
;AEVSPLNKITVARLKDRRLFFGTESNPDDPHSQSEDLSDNAMKASTYGIKNLQRIVVKLPEWTSEKNEGYDNLENMYNQLTSQFNRYMGHVIKNIGGVYENPKTVEQTGAVYEYVPASTQKEAMLFLDQQLFTTPTWMLNKQIMSDIGQNPIQVVYRLQNTVLNRVVTNHNLYKMISAEAANGASAYKITDFFGDMNGMIFKEVKTNQPIDVYRRNLQKMYVAKLIELIKPTPAATTALLAQAGGGRRGPNDAPDPEKEDTDVMSVAKAQLRSIETMLKTALPSTSDSLSNYHLMDLSERIDLALNPKS
;
A
#
# COMPACT_ATOMS: atom_id res chain seq x y z
N ALA A 1 0.03 35.01 31.79
CA ALA A 1 0.68 36.12 31.05
C ALA A 1 1.42 35.64 29.80
N GLU A 2 2.05 34.46 29.83
CA GLU A 2 2.95 34.00 28.75
C GLU A 2 2.26 33.32 27.55
N VAL A 3 1.05 32.76 27.74
CA VAL A 3 0.35 31.98 26.71
C VAL A 3 0.11 32.77 25.42
N SER A 4 -0.36 34.01 25.50
CA SER A 4 -0.66 34.82 24.30
C SER A 4 0.60 35.23 23.52
N PRO A 5 1.68 35.73 24.17
CA PRO A 5 2.97 35.95 23.50
C PRO A 5 3.55 34.69 22.86
N LEU A 6 3.52 33.55 23.56
CA LEU A 6 4.03 32.28 23.02
C LEU A 6 3.21 31.82 21.80
N ASN A 7 1.88 31.93 21.85
CA ASN A 7 1.02 31.60 20.70
C ASN A 7 1.39 32.42 19.45
N LYS A 8 1.61 33.73 19.61
CA LYS A 8 2.02 34.61 18.50
C LYS A 8 3.36 34.17 17.90
N ILE A 9 4.33 33.80 18.74
CA ILE A 9 5.64 33.30 18.28
C ILE A 9 5.45 31.97 17.53
N THR A 10 4.71 31.03 18.11
CA THR A 10 4.44 29.71 17.50
C THR A 10 3.76 29.86 16.15
N VAL A 11 2.66 30.62 16.06
CA VAL A 11 1.93 30.87 14.81
C VAL A 11 2.83 31.52 13.74
N ALA A 12 3.72 32.44 14.14
CA ALA A 12 4.67 33.04 13.21
C ALA A 12 5.72 32.02 12.71
N ARG A 13 6.20 31.12 13.58
CA ARG A 13 7.20 30.09 13.27
C ARG A 13 6.64 28.94 12.44
N LEU A 14 5.39 28.54 12.67
CA LEU A 14 4.71 27.48 11.91
C LEU A 14 4.51 27.80 10.43
N LYS A 15 4.79 29.04 9.99
CA LYS A 15 4.90 29.38 8.56
C LYS A 15 6.09 28.69 7.89
N ASP A 16 7.13 28.32 8.65
CA ASP A 16 8.21 27.48 8.17
C ASP A 16 7.81 26.00 8.31
N ARG A 17 7.51 25.36 7.18
CA ARG A 17 7.15 23.94 7.09
C ARG A 17 8.19 23.01 7.72
N ARG A 18 9.47 23.40 7.80
CA ARG A 18 10.52 22.58 8.43
C ARG A 18 10.39 22.48 9.95
N LEU A 19 9.63 23.39 10.55
CA LEU A 19 9.33 23.39 11.97
C LEU A 19 8.02 22.65 12.29
N PHE A 20 7.37 22.09 11.27
CA PHE A 20 6.20 21.24 11.47
C PHE A 20 6.63 19.93 12.12
N PHE A 21 5.97 19.60 13.23
CA PHE A 21 6.09 18.30 13.88
C PHE A 21 4.70 17.88 14.36
N GLY A 22 4.27 16.69 13.95
CA GLY A 22 2.97 16.12 14.30
C GLY A 22 3.10 14.91 15.23
N THR A 23 1.98 14.26 15.52
CA THR A 23 2.00 13.02 16.29
C THR A 23 2.38 11.83 15.41
N GLU A 24 3.32 11.01 15.84
CA GLU A 24 3.67 9.76 15.13
C GLU A 24 2.61 8.65 15.30
N SER A 25 1.55 8.90 16.07
CA SER A 25 0.50 7.91 16.37
C SER A 25 -0.70 7.94 15.41
N ASN A 26 -0.88 9.00 14.62
CA ASN A 26 -2.02 9.09 13.71
C ASN A 26 -1.78 8.15 12.51
N PRO A 27 -2.58 7.10 12.28
CA PRO A 27 -2.35 6.14 11.20
C PRO A 27 -2.70 6.67 9.80
N ASP A 28 -3.35 7.84 9.71
CA ASP A 28 -3.90 8.39 8.45
C ASP A 28 -3.12 9.56 7.89
N ASP A 29 -2.32 10.24 8.73
CA ASP A 29 -1.54 11.41 8.32
C ASP A 29 -0.16 11.04 7.77
N PRO A 30 0.08 11.14 6.45
CA PRO A 30 1.40 10.88 5.88
C PRO A 30 2.48 11.89 6.27
N HIS A 31 2.16 13.06 6.84
CA HIS A 31 3.17 14.00 7.35
C HIS A 31 3.79 13.57 8.68
N SER A 32 3.10 12.71 9.43
CA SER A 32 3.46 12.39 10.81
C SER A 32 3.73 10.88 10.93
N GLN A 33 4.95 10.48 10.60
CA GLN A 33 5.39 9.09 10.58
C GLN A 33 6.77 8.96 11.23
N SER A 34 6.98 7.89 12.01
CA SER A 34 8.31 7.59 12.50
C SER A 34 9.26 7.35 11.34
N GLU A 35 10.48 7.88 11.43
CA GLU A 35 11.55 7.72 10.43
C GLU A 35 11.28 8.41 9.06
N ASP A 36 10.30 9.32 8.98
CA ASP A 36 10.09 10.21 7.83
C ASP A 36 10.38 11.68 8.19
N LEU A 37 11.53 12.18 7.74
CA LEU A 37 11.93 13.59 7.90
C LEU A 37 11.82 14.38 6.59
N SER A 38 11.12 13.83 5.60
CA SER A 38 11.05 14.38 4.25
C SER A 38 9.80 15.23 4.00
N ASP A 39 9.85 16.08 2.98
CA ASP A 39 8.68 16.80 2.45
C ASP A 39 7.92 16.01 1.36
N ASN A 40 8.52 14.92 0.86
CA ASN A 40 7.94 14.03 -0.11
C ASN A 40 8.46 12.59 0.12
N ALA A 41 7.58 11.76 0.69
CA ALA A 41 7.85 10.36 1.01
C ALA A 41 8.26 9.54 -0.23
N MET A 42 7.67 9.78 -1.40
CA MET A 42 7.98 9.05 -2.63
C MET A 42 9.41 9.34 -3.09
N LYS A 43 9.83 10.61 -3.07
CA LYS A 43 11.17 11.03 -3.48
C LYS A 43 12.24 10.55 -2.49
N ALA A 44 12.01 10.72 -1.19
CA ALA A 44 12.91 10.25 -0.15
C ALA A 44 13.07 8.73 -0.19
N SER A 45 11.95 8.00 -0.30
CA SER A 45 11.95 6.54 -0.47
C SER A 45 12.66 6.10 -1.73
N THR A 46 12.50 6.82 -2.85
CA THR A 46 13.24 6.53 -4.08
C THR A 46 14.75 6.60 -3.88
N TYR A 47 15.24 7.61 -3.16
CA TYR A 47 16.66 7.71 -2.82
C TYR A 47 17.10 6.64 -1.84
N GLY A 48 16.27 6.32 -0.83
CA GLY A 48 16.48 5.21 0.08
C GLY A 48 16.66 3.88 -0.66
N ILE A 49 15.77 3.56 -1.61
CA ILE A 49 15.84 2.34 -2.42
C ILE A 49 17.09 2.31 -3.29
N LYS A 50 17.50 3.43 -3.89
CA LYS A 50 18.78 3.51 -4.62
C LYS A 50 19.98 3.17 -3.73
N ASN A 51 19.92 3.52 -2.45
CA ASN A 51 20.94 3.10 -1.49
C ASN A 51 20.85 1.60 -1.19
N LEU A 52 19.65 1.05 -0.96
CA LEU A 52 19.47 -0.40 -0.77
C LEU A 52 19.99 -1.22 -1.95
N GLN A 53 19.76 -0.74 -3.18
CA GLN A 53 20.29 -1.35 -4.40
C GLN A 53 21.82 -1.41 -4.45
N ARG A 54 22.50 -0.41 -3.88
CA ARG A 54 23.97 -0.41 -3.75
C ARG A 54 24.44 -1.34 -2.64
N ILE A 55 23.73 -1.34 -1.51
CA ILE A 55 24.06 -2.14 -0.33
C ILE A 55 23.94 -3.63 -0.64
N VAL A 56 22.86 -4.08 -1.28
CA VAL A 56 22.62 -5.52 -1.53
C VAL A 56 23.76 -6.19 -2.31
N VAL A 57 24.42 -5.44 -3.21
CA VAL A 57 25.57 -5.93 -4.00
C VAL A 57 26.79 -6.17 -3.11
N LYS A 58 26.94 -5.38 -2.03
CA LYS A 58 28.07 -5.42 -1.12
C LYS A 58 27.83 -6.25 0.15
N LEU A 59 26.59 -6.66 0.41
CA LEU A 59 26.25 -7.45 1.59
C LEU A 59 27.15 -8.68 1.78
N PRO A 60 27.38 -9.56 0.77
CA PRO A 60 28.23 -10.74 0.96
C PRO A 60 29.67 -10.41 1.41
N GLU A 61 30.20 -9.28 0.95
CA GLU A 61 31.54 -8.79 1.30
C GLU A 61 31.54 -8.19 2.72
N TRP A 62 30.58 -7.32 3.03
CA TRP A 62 30.55 -6.57 4.29
C TRP A 62 30.13 -7.38 5.51
N THR A 63 29.42 -8.49 5.30
CA THR A 63 28.98 -9.38 6.38
C THR A 63 29.85 -10.62 6.51
N SER A 64 30.94 -10.71 5.75
CA SER A 64 31.86 -11.85 5.80
C SER A 64 32.75 -11.76 7.04
N GLU A 65 32.80 -12.85 7.80
CA GLU A 65 33.68 -13.00 8.94
C GLU A 65 34.41 -14.35 8.87
N LYS A 66 35.71 -14.35 9.21
CA LYS A 66 36.56 -15.53 9.04
C LYS A 66 36.15 -16.62 10.04
N ASN A 67 35.93 -17.83 9.53
CA ASN A 67 35.48 -19.01 10.27
C ASN A 67 34.01 -18.96 10.73
N GLU A 68 33.23 -17.99 10.26
CA GLU A 68 31.80 -17.88 10.56
C GLU A 68 30.92 -18.30 9.38
N GLY A 69 29.65 -18.60 9.66
CA GLY A 69 28.63 -18.89 8.67
C GLY A 69 27.99 -17.64 8.03
N TYR A 70 26.82 -17.80 7.43
CA TYR A 70 26.10 -16.73 6.73
C TYR A 70 25.06 -16.00 7.59
N ASP A 71 25.04 -16.22 8.91
CA ASP A 71 24.05 -15.60 9.82
C ASP A 71 24.09 -14.06 9.75
N ASN A 72 25.28 -13.47 9.65
CA ASN A 72 25.45 -12.02 9.47
C ASN A 72 24.86 -11.53 8.12
N LEU A 73 25.04 -12.31 7.05
CA LEU A 73 24.48 -12.01 5.73
C LEU A 73 22.95 -12.08 5.78
N GLU A 74 22.39 -13.13 6.39
CA GLU A 74 20.95 -13.29 6.56
C GLU A 74 20.34 -12.13 7.35
N ASN A 75 20.95 -11.79 8.50
CA ASN A 75 20.48 -10.69 9.33
C ASN A 75 20.45 -9.38 8.53
N MET A 76 21.55 -9.01 7.88
CA MET A 76 21.62 -7.74 7.13
C MET A 76 20.72 -7.72 5.90
N TYR A 77 20.53 -8.85 5.22
CA TYR A 77 19.55 -8.96 4.14
C TYR A 77 18.12 -8.78 4.65
N ASN A 78 17.79 -9.35 5.81
CA ASN A 78 16.48 -9.14 6.44
C ASN A 78 16.27 -7.68 6.88
N GLN A 79 17.31 -6.99 7.38
CA GLN A 79 17.24 -5.55 7.65
C GLN A 79 17.02 -4.73 6.38
N LEU A 80 17.69 -5.09 5.28
CA LEU A 80 17.50 -4.43 3.99
C LEU A 80 16.06 -4.55 3.49
N THR A 81 15.47 -5.75 3.54
CA THR A 81 14.09 -5.97 3.12
C THR A 81 13.08 -5.32 4.07
N SER A 82 13.36 -5.28 5.37
CA SER A 82 12.58 -4.52 6.36
C SER A 82 12.59 -3.02 6.06
N GLN A 83 13.77 -2.46 5.75
CA GLN A 83 13.89 -1.06 5.39
C GLN A 83 13.15 -0.73 4.08
N PHE A 84 13.21 -1.62 3.10
CA PHE A 84 12.41 -1.49 1.88
C PHE A 84 10.89 -1.44 2.19
N ASN A 85 10.40 -2.33 3.05
CA ASN A 85 9.01 -2.30 3.50
C ASN A 85 8.63 -1.02 4.25
N ARG A 86 9.56 -0.44 5.01
CA ARG A 86 9.34 0.83 5.68
C ARG A 86 9.12 1.97 4.69
N TYR A 87 9.94 2.04 3.64
CA TYR A 87 9.75 2.98 2.53
C TYR A 87 8.39 2.79 1.84
N MET A 88 7.98 1.54 1.59
CA MET A 88 6.63 1.28 1.08
C MET A 88 5.58 1.84 2.04
N GLY A 89 5.75 1.59 3.35
CA GLY A 89 4.91 2.08 4.43
C GLY A 89 4.69 3.59 4.41
N HIS A 90 5.75 4.36 4.21
CA HIS A 90 5.68 5.83 4.14
C HIS A 90 4.87 6.29 2.93
N VAL A 91 5.08 5.65 1.78
CA VAL A 91 4.39 6.02 0.55
C VAL A 91 2.91 5.67 0.63
N ILE A 92 2.55 4.48 1.09
CA ILE A 92 1.14 4.04 1.08
C ILE A 92 0.23 4.85 1.99
N LYS A 93 0.76 5.52 3.02
CA LYS A 93 -0.02 6.42 3.89
C LYS A 93 -0.57 7.63 3.14
N ASN A 94 0.01 7.97 1.99
CA ASN A 94 -0.50 9.02 1.11
C ASN A 94 -1.76 8.58 0.33
N ILE A 95 -2.01 7.28 0.19
CA ILE A 95 -3.13 6.72 -0.59
C ILE A 95 -4.36 6.64 0.32
N GLY A 96 -5.38 7.48 0.05
CA GLY A 96 -6.51 7.66 0.97
C GLY A 96 -6.13 8.34 2.28
N GLY A 97 -4.98 9.01 2.33
CA GLY A 97 -4.48 9.70 3.52
C GLY A 97 -5.24 10.99 3.84
N VAL A 98 -5.18 11.40 5.10
CA VAL A 98 -5.77 12.64 5.62
C VAL A 98 -4.71 13.36 6.44
N TYR A 99 -4.27 14.52 5.98
CA TYR A 99 -3.38 15.38 6.72
C TYR A 99 -4.05 15.89 7.99
N GLU A 100 -3.34 15.82 9.11
CA GLU A 100 -3.70 16.51 10.33
C GLU A 100 -2.79 17.71 10.51
N ASN A 101 -3.38 18.90 10.52
CA ASN A 101 -2.71 20.17 10.70
C ASN A 101 -3.20 20.78 12.03
N PRO A 102 -2.55 20.47 13.17
CA PRO A 102 -2.93 21.05 14.45
C PRO A 102 -2.90 22.58 14.38
N LYS A 103 -4.06 23.21 14.59
CA LYS A 103 -4.25 24.65 14.46
C LYS A 103 -5.03 25.20 15.66
N THR A 104 -4.66 26.38 16.11
CA THR A 104 -5.49 27.18 17.03
C THR A 104 -6.53 27.97 16.25
N VAL A 105 -7.54 28.52 16.95
CA VAL A 105 -8.66 29.25 16.33
C VAL A 105 -8.22 30.51 15.56
N GLU A 106 -7.02 31.03 15.85
CA GLU A 106 -6.44 32.18 15.14
C GLU A 106 -5.73 31.79 13.83
N GLN A 107 -5.51 30.50 13.58
CA GLN A 107 -4.89 29.99 12.36
C GLN A 107 -5.95 29.64 11.32
N THR A 108 -5.77 30.09 10.09
CA THR A 108 -6.70 29.85 8.98
C THR A 108 -6.56 28.44 8.37
N GLY A 109 -7.62 27.97 7.72
CA GLY A 109 -7.66 26.70 6.99
C GLY A 109 -8.13 25.53 7.85
N ALA A 110 -8.27 24.35 7.23
CA ALA A 110 -8.81 23.18 7.92
C ALA A 110 -7.76 22.50 8.80
N VAL A 111 -8.22 21.85 9.88
CA VAL A 111 -7.38 20.96 10.69
C VAL A 111 -7.15 19.65 9.94
N TYR A 112 -8.20 19.08 9.34
CA TYR A 112 -8.11 17.85 8.55
C TYR A 112 -8.26 18.16 7.06
N GLU A 113 -7.31 17.68 6.25
CA GLU A 113 -7.28 17.89 4.81
C GLU A 113 -6.95 16.58 4.08
N TYR A 114 -7.79 16.16 3.13
CA TYR A 114 -7.49 14.98 2.33
C TYR A 114 -6.22 15.20 1.48
N VAL A 115 -5.39 14.15 1.36
CA VAL A 115 -4.18 14.20 0.52
C VAL A 115 -4.57 14.55 -0.94
N PRO A 116 -3.91 15.53 -1.58
CA PRO A 116 -4.20 15.92 -2.95
C PRO A 116 -4.08 14.78 -3.95
N ALA A 117 -4.95 14.77 -4.97
CA ALA A 117 -4.99 13.68 -5.94
C ALA A 117 -3.67 13.47 -6.70
N SER A 118 -2.92 14.55 -6.96
CA SER A 118 -1.59 14.48 -7.58
C SER A 118 -0.60 13.67 -6.73
N THR A 119 -0.61 13.87 -5.41
CA THR A 119 0.28 13.17 -4.47
C THR A 119 -0.11 11.70 -4.36
N GLN A 120 -1.41 11.38 -4.35
CA GLN A 120 -1.88 10.00 -4.35
C GLN A 120 -1.48 9.27 -5.64
N LYS A 121 -1.60 9.92 -6.81
CA LYS A 121 -1.15 9.37 -8.10
C LYS A 121 0.37 9.18 -8.16
N GLU A 122 1.14 10.10 -7.60
CA GLU A 122 2.60 9.94 -7.45
C GLU A 122 2.94 8.72 -6.59
N ALA A 123 2.23 8.52 -5.47
CA ALA A 123 2.39 7.34 -4.61
C ALA A 123 2.06 6.04 -5.36
N MET A 124 1.00 6.01 -6.17
CA MET A 124 0.64 4.85 -6.99
C MET A 124 1.71 4.54 -8.05
N LEU A 125 2.22 5.56 -8.73
CA LEU A 125 3.32 5.39 -9.70
C LEU A 125 4.59 4.87 -9.03
N PHE A 126 4.90 5.35 -7.83
CA PHE A 126 6.02 4.83 -7.05
C PHE A 126 5.84 3.33 -6.74
N LEU A 127 4.66 2.90 -6.27
CA LEU A 127 4.40 1.48 -5.99
C LEU A 127 4.52 0.62 -7.25
N ASP A 128 4.02 1.11 -8.38
CA ASP A 128 4.15 0.43 -9.65
C ASP A 128 5.62 0.18 -10.01
N GLN A 129 6.43 1.24 -9.95
CA GLN A 129 7.84 1.19 -10.34
C GLN A 129 8.71 0.38 -9.38
N GLN A 130 8.47 0.51 -8.07
CA GLN A 130 9.37 -0.04 -7.05
C GLN A 130 8.96 -1.43 -6.56
N LEU A 131 7.68 -1.81 -6.70
CA LEU A 131 7.15 -3.02 -6.05
C LEU A 131 6.29 -3.89 -6.96
N PHE A 132 5.30 -3.33 -7.66
CA PHE A 132 4.44 -4.14 -8.52
C PHE A 132 5.25 -4.67 -9.69
N THR A 133 6.02 -3.80 -10.37
CA THR A 133 7.13 -4.29 -11.18
C THR A 133 8.10 -5.02 -10.26
N THR A 134 8.29 -6.32 -10.52
CA THR A 134 9.07 -7.21 -9.66
C THR A 134 10.44 -6.63 -9.37
N PRO A 135 10.81 -6.37 -8.11
CA PRO A 135 12.09 -5.78 -7.75
C PRO A 135 13.22 -6.81 -7.80
N THR A 136 13.62 -7.18 -9.02
CA THR A 136 14.60 -8.25 -9.28
C THR A 136 15.99 -7.97 -8.69
N TRP A 137 16.32 -6.71 -8.44
CA TRP A 137 17.56 -6.31 -7.78
C TRP A 137 17.73 -6.87 -6.36
N MET A 138 16.62 -7.23 -5.69
CA MET A 138 16.67 -7.91 -4.38
C MET A 138 16.94 -9.42 -4.50
N LEU A 139 16.78 -10.00 -5.69
CA LEU A 139 16.80 -11.46 -5.91
C LEU A 139 18.19 -11.94 -6.32
N ASN A 140 19.22 -11.54 -5.57
CA ASN A 140 20.59 -11.96 -5.81
C ASN A 140 20.73 -13.47 -5.56
N LYS A 141 21.04 -14.24 -6.61
CA LYS A 141 21.13 -15.72 -6.54
C LYS A 141 22.12 -16.23 -5.50
N GLN A 142 23.26 -15.56 -5.36
CA GLN A 142 24.29 -15.95 -4.40
C GLN A 142 23.76 -15.78 -2.97
N ILE A 143 23.23 -14.60 -2.66
CA ILE A 143 22.63 -14.33 -1.35
C ILE A 143 21.54 -15.35 -1.06
N MET A 144 20.59 -15.55 -1.99
CA MET A 144 19.50 -16.52 -1.80
C MET A 144 20.00 -17.93 -1.49
N SER A 145 21.07 -18.37 -2.17
CA SER A 145 21.67 -19.69 -1.97
C SER A 145 22.39 -19.78 -0.62
N ASP A 146 23.13 -18.74 -0.24
CA ASP A 146 23.94 -18.72 0.99
C ASP A 146 23.08 -18.70 2.25
N ILE A 147 21.94 -18.00 2.22
CA ILE A 147 21.02 -17.86 3.36
C ILE A 147 19.78 -18.76 3.25
N GLY A 148 19.70 -19.61 2.22
CA GLY A 148 18.57 -20.53 2.01
C GLY A 148 17.21 -19.85 1.77
N GLN A 149 17.17 -18.61 1.28
CA GLN A 149 15.93 -17.89 1.03
C GLN A 149 15.32 -18.17 -0.35
N ASN A 150 14.00 -18.35 -0.38
CA ASN A 150 13.24 -18.51 -1.63
C ASN A 150 12.85 -17.13 -2.21
N PRO A 151 13.31 -16.75 -3.42
CA PRO A 151 13.01 -15.45 -4.00
C PRO A 151 11.51 -15.21 -4.22
N ILE A 152 10.72 -16.26 -4.48
CA ILE A 152 9.26 -16.18 -4.63
C ILE A 152 8.62 -15.71 -3.32
N GLN A 153 9.08 -16.26 -2.18
CA GLN A 153 8.57 -15.88 -0.86
C GLN A 153 8.97 -14.47 -0.47
N VAL A 154 10.17 -14.03 -0.84
CA VAL A 154 10.62 -12.64 -0.61
C VAL A 154 9.66 -11.67 -1.31
N VAL A 155 9.47 -11.81 -2.62
CA VAL A 155 8.60 -10.90 -3.40
C VAL A 155 7.14 -10.99 -2.92
N TYR A 156 6.64 -12.20 -2.67
CA TYR A 156 5.30 -12.42 -2.15
C TYR A 156 5.05 -11.63 -0.86
N ARG A 157 5.95 -11.71 0.13
CA ARG A 157 5.79 -10.99 1.41
C ARG A 157 5.76 -9.48 1.23
N LEU A 158 6.63 -8.93 0.38
CA LEU A 158 6.70 -7.50 0.10
C LEU A 158 5.40 -7.00 -0.54
N GLN A 159 4.95 -7.67 -1.60
CA GLN A 159 3.74 -7.31 -2.32
C GLN A 159 2.48 -7.50 -1.45
N ASN A 160 2.42 -8.57 -0.65
CA ASN A 160 1.28 -8.85 0.21
C ASN A 160 1.11 -7.79 1.28
N THR A 161 2.22 -7.37 1.88
CA THR A 161 2.24 -6.35 2.93
C THR A 161 1.63 -5.04 2.42
N VAL A 162 1.98 -4.63 1.20
CA VAL A 162 1.41 -3.43 0.59
C VAL A 162 -0.05 -3.60 0.22
N LEU A 163 -0.42 -4.70 -0.46
CA LEU A 163 -1.82 -4.96 -0.84
C LEU A 163 -2.75 -5.01 0.38
N ASN A 164 -2.33 -5.66 1.46
CA ASN A 164 -3.09 -5.73 2.72
C ASN A 164 -3.33 -4.37 3.37
N ARG A 165 -2.48 -3.38 3.09
CA ARG A 165 -2.60 -2.04 3.69
C ARG A 165 -3.32 -1.06 2.78
N VAL A 166 -3.20 -1.17 1.45
CA VAL A 166 -3.83 -0.22 0.52
C VAL A 166 -5.26 -0.62 0.13
N VAL A 167 -5.54 -1.92 -0.01
CA VAL A 167 -6.87 -2.42 -0.41
C VAL A 167 -7.64 -2.83 0.85
N THR A 168 -8.11 -1.85 1.61
CA THR A 168 -8.86 -2.04 2.87
C THR A 168 -10.16 -1.24 2.87
N ASN A 169 -11.18 -1.68 3.61
CA ASN A 169 -12.42 -0.91 3.76
C ASN A 169 -12.13 0.52 4.22
N HIS A 170 -11.27 0.66 5.23
CA HIS A 170 -10.88 1.94 5.81
C HIS A 170 -10.31 2.93 4.78
N ASN A 171 -9.32 2.52 3.98
CA ASN A 171 -8.73 3.42 2.97
C ASN A 171 -9.69 3.74 1.83
N LEU A 172 -10.46 2.75 1.39
CA LEU A 172 -11.43 2.94 0.29
C LEU A 172 -12.60 3.84 0.73
N TYR A 173 -13.06 3.71 1.97
CA TYR A 173 -14.08 4.58 2.56
C TYR A 173 -13.60 6.02 2.71
N LYS A 174 -12.34 6.23 3.12
CA LYS A 174 -11.73 7.57 3.14
C LYS A 174 -11.67 8.21 1.74
N MET A 175 -11.43 7.44 0.68
CA MET A 175 -11.48 7.96 -0.70
C MET A 175 -12.90 8.37 -1.10
N ILE A 176 -13.92 7.59 -0.73
CA ILE A 176 -15.34 7.95 -0.94
C ILE A 176 -15.67 9.25 -0.20
N SER A 177 -15.23 9.37 1.06
CA SER A 177 -15.42 10.57 1.87
C SER A 177 -14.71 11.79 1.25
N ALA A 178 -13.50 11.60 0.73
CA ALA A 178 -12.74 12.64 0.03
C ALA A 178 -13.46 13.09 -1.25
N GLU A 179 -14.03 12.17 -2.02
CA GLU A 179 -14.82 12.49 -3.22
C GLU A 179 -16.10 13.26 -2.85
N ALA A 180 -16.79 12.87 -1.78
CA ALA A 180 -17.97 13.61 -1.31
C ALA A 180 -17.62 15.04 -0.87
N ALA A 181 -16.46 15.23 -0.22
CA ALA A 181 -16.01 16.54 0.27
C ALA A 181 -15.45 17.44 -0.83
N ASN A 182 -14.63 16.89 -1.74
CA ASN A 182 -13.83 17.67 -2.69
C ASN A 182 -14.32 17.52 -4.14
N GLY A 183 -15.29 16.67 -4.42
CA GLY A 183 -15.83 16.43 -5.76
C GLY A 183 -14.76 15.98 -6.75
N ALA A 184 -14.74 16.62 -7.93
CA ALA A 184 -13.88 16.22 -9.04
C ALA A 184 -12.36 16.37 -8.80
N SER A 185 -11.94 17.14 -7.78
CA SER A 185 -10.52 17.28 -7.45
C SER A 185 -9.99 16.17 -6.51
N ALA A 186 -10.87 15.31 -5.99
CA ALA A 186 -10.47 14.16 -5.19
C ALA A 186 -9.79 13.08 -6.04
N TYR A 187 -8.94 12.27 -5.42
CA TYR A 187 -8.53 11.00 -6.00
C TYR A 187 -9.63 9.97 -5.71
N LYS A 188 -10.38 9.63 -6.75
CA LYS A 188 -11.59 8.82 -6.59
C LYS A 188 -11.23 7.37 -6.37
N ILE A 189 -12.11 6.64 -5.68
CA ILE A 189 -11.99 5.19 -5.55
C ILE A 189 -11.93 4.49 -6.92
N THR A 190 -12.62 5.04 -7.93
CA THR A 190 -12.59 4.54 -9.31
C THR A 190 -11.24 4.79 -10.00
N ASP A 191 -10.59 5.91 -9.72
CA ASP A 191 -9.24 6.21 -10.25
C ASP A 191 -8.23 5.25 -9.62
N PHE A 192 -8.31 5.06 -8.31
CA PHE A 192 -7.47 4.10 -7.57
C PHE A 192 -7.52 2.70 -8.17
N PHE A 193 -8.71 2.16 -8.39
CA PHE A 193 -8.83 0.83 -8.97
C PHE A 193 -8.49 0.77 -10.46
N GLY A 194 -8.74 1.85 -11.21
CA GLY A 194 -8.28 1.97 -12.59
C GLY A 194 -6.75 1.85 -12.69
N ASP A 195 -6.04 2.57 -11.84
CA ASP A 195 -4.57 2.55 -11.75
C ASP A 195 -4.08 1.16 -11.29
N MET A 196 -4.66 0.60 -10.21
CA MET A 196 -4.31 -0.76 -9.73
C MET A 196 -4.46 -1.82 -10.82
N ASN A 197 -5.59 -1.84 -11.53
CA ASN A 197 -5.82 -2.77 -12.63
C ASN A 197 -4.81 -2.56 -13.77
N GLY A 198 -4.50 -1.29 -14.07
CA GLY A 198 -3.49 -0.92 -15.05
C GLY A 198 -2.09 -1.40 -14.71
N MET A 199 -1.74 -1.36 -13.43
CA MET A 199 -0.40 -1.69 -12.93
C MET A 199 -0.19 -3.20 -12.73
N ILE A 200 -1.21 -3.90 -12.22
CA ILE A 200 -1.12 -5.32 -11.83
C ILE A 200 -1.33 -6.27 -13.02
N PHE A 201 -2.12 -5.89 -14.02
CA PHE A 201 -2.45 -6.74 -15.18
C PHE A 201 -1.80 -6.28 -16.49
N LYS A 202 -0.65 -5.58 -16.42
CA LYS A 202 0.09 -5.09 -17.61
C LYS A 202 0.30 -6.18 -18.65
N GLU A 203 0.74 -7.36 -18.21
CA GLU A 203 1.05 -8.51 -19.05
C GLU A 203 -0.17 -8.99 -19.82
N VAL A 204 -1.35 -8.99 -19.17
CA VAL A 204 -2.62 -9.40 -19.79
C VAL A 204 -3.02 -8.42 -20.90
N LYS A 205 -2.86 -7.12 -20.66
CA LYS A 205 -3.16 -6.06 -21.64
C LYS A 205 -2.26 -6.13 -22.88
N THR A 206 -1.02 -6.57 -22.70
CA THR A 206 -0.01 -6.65 -23.78
C THR A 206 0.22 -8.06 -24.30
N ASN A 207 -0.60 -9.04 -23.87
CA ASN A 207 -0.50 -10.46 -24.20
C ASN A 207 0.91 -11.04 -24.02
N GLN A 208 1.58 -10.67 -22.91
CA GLN A 208 2.91 -11.16 -22.57
C GLN A 208 2.82 -12.35 -21.60
N PRO A 209 3.80 -13.29 -21.63
CA PRO A 209 3.91 -14.31 -20.60
C PRO A 209 3.98 -13.69 -19.20
N ILE A 210 3.20 -14.24 -18.27
CA ILE A 210 3.09 -13.75 -16.90
C ILE A 210 4.00 -14.61 -16.03
N ASP A 211 5.08 -14.04 -15.50
CA ASP A 211 6.00 -14.78 -14.63
C ASP A 211 5.38 -15.15 -13.26
N VAL A 212 6.08 -15.99 -12.49
CA VAL A 212 5.56 -16.48 -11.20
C VAL A 212 5.31 -15.36 -10.17
N TYR A 213 6.11 -14.31 -10.16
CA TYR A 213 5.97 -13.19 -9.22
C TYR A 213 4.72 -12.38 -9.58
N ARG A 214 4.52 -12.11 -10.88
CA ARG A 214 3.38 -11.35 -11.40
C ARG A 214 2.08 -12.14 -11.29
N ARG A 215 2.10 -13.45 -11.54
CA ARG A 215 0.94 -14.32 -11.27
C ARG A 215 0.54 -14.31 -9.80
N ASN A 216 1.52 -14.36 -8.88
CA ASN A 216 1.23 -14.26 -7.45
C ASN A 216 0.61 -12.91 -7.08
N LEU A 217 1.17 -11.80 -7.57
CA LEU A 217 0.63 -10.45 -7.34
C LEU A 217 -0.84 -10.35 -7.81
N GLN A 218 -1.14 -10.83 -9.01
CA GLN A 218 -2.50 -10.84 -9.57
C GLN A 218 -3.45 -11.70 -8.71
N LYS A 219 -3.01 -12.88 -8.25
CA LYS A 219 -3.79 -13.73 -7.33
C LYS A 219 -4.09 -13.05 -6.01
N MET A 220 -3.10 -12.40 -5.42
CA MET A 220 -3.25 -11.70 -4.14
C MET A 220 -4.21 -10.52 -4.26
N TYR A 221 -4.12 -9.77 -5.36
CA TYR A 221 -5.01 -8.64 -5.62
C TYR A 221 -6.46 -9.08 -5.86
N VAL A 222 -6.69 -10.10 -6.69
CA VAL A 222 -8.03 -10.68 -6.87
C VAL A 222 -8.58 -11.23 -5.56
N ALA A 223 -7.76 -11.90 -4.75
CA ALA A 223 -8.17 -12.38 -3.43
C ALA A 223 -8.62 -11.24 -2.50
N LYS A 224 -7.95 -10.07 -2.56
CA LYS A 224 -8.35 -8.88 -1.80
C LYS A 224 -9.69 -8.32 -2.23
N LEU A 225 -9.94 -8.24 -3.55
CA LEU A 225 -11.23 -7.80 -4.06
C LEU A 225 -12.35 -8.79 -3.68
N ILE A 226 -12.07 -10.09 -3.72
CA ILE A 226 -13.00 -11.12 -3.26
C ILE A 226 -13.30 -10.96 -1.76
N GLU A 227 -12.29 -10.66 -0.93
CA GLU A 227 -12.46 -10.39 0.50
C GLU A 227 -13.39 -9.20 0.76
N LEU A 228 -13.27 -8.12 -0.03
CA LEU A 228 -14.12 -6.93 0.09
C LEU A 228 -15.60 -7.18 -0.23
N ILE A 229 -15.92 -8.20 -1.03
CA ILE A 229 -17.31 -8.51 -1.39
C ILE A 229 -17.94 -9.60 -0.51
N LYS A 230 -17.17 -10.23 0.38
CA LYS A 230 -17.69 -11.20 1.35
C LYS A 230 -18.45 -10.47 2.45
N PRO A 231 -19.68 -10.91 2.80
CA PRO A 231 -20.40 -10.35 3.94
C PRO A 231 -19.54 -10.32 5.20
N THR A 232 -19.51 -9.19 5.91
CA THR A 232 -18.93 -9.16 7.26
C THR A 232 -19.68 -10.19 8.12
N PRO A 233 -18.99 -11.17 8.72
CA PRO A 233 -19.65 -12.12 9.62
C PRO A 233 -20.35 -11.35 10.75
N ALA A 234 -21.56 -11.77 11.12
CA ALA A 234 -22.24 -11.18 12.27
C ALA A 234 -21.30 -11.26 13.49
N ALA A 235 -20.88 -10.09 14.00
CA ALA A 235 -19.91 -10.03 15.07
C ALA A 235 -20.45 -10.76 16.31
N THR A 236 -19.72 -11.76 16.82
CA THR A 236 -19.77 -12.04 18.25
C THR A 236 -19.09 -10.87 18.94
N THR A 237 -19.87 -10.11 19.69
CA THR A 237 -19.61 -8.79 20.28
C THR A 237 -18.41 -8.69 21.25
N ALA A 238 -17.50 -9.68 21.31
CA ALA A 238 -16.50 -9.81 22.37
C ALA A 238 -15.02 -9.57 21.95
N LEU A 239 -14.66 -9.57 20.65
CA LEU A 239 -13.23 -9.64 20.27
C LEU A 239 -12.56 -8.33 19.84
N LEU A 240 -13.32 -7.27 19.51
CA LEU A 240 -12.75 -6.01 19.01
C LEU A 240 -12.30 -5.02 20.09
N ALA A 241 -12.57 -5.31 21.37
CA ALA A 241 -12.18 -4.45 22.49
C ALA A 241 -10.74 -4.69 23.00
N GLN A 242 -10.06 -5.77 22.59
CA GLN A 242 -8.76 -6.18 23.18
C GLN A 242 -7.54 -6.10 22.24
N ALA A 243 -7.72 -5.83 20.94
CA ALA A 243 -6.62 -5.92 19.96
C ALA A 243 -6.20 -4.55 19.40
N GLY A 244 -5.72 -3.63 20.24
CA GLY A 244 -5.07 -2.40 19.76
C GLY A 244 -4.99 -1.30 20.80
N GLY A 245 -3.93 -1.30 21.61
CA GLY A 245 -3.64 -0.30 22.65
C GLY A 245 -3.19 1.08 22.12
N GLY A 246 -3.84 1.61 21.10
CA GLY A 246 -3.71 3.01 20.69
C GLY A 246 -4.90 3.79 21.23
N ARG A 247 -4.67 4.93 21.88
CA ARG A 247 -5.75 5.84 22.30
C ARG A 247 -6.48 6.34 21.05
N ARG A 248 -7.60 5.70 20.77
CA ARG A 248 -8.61 6.17 19.83
C ARG A 248 -9.22 7.48 20.37
N GLY A 249 -9.14 8.55 19.57
CA GLY A 249 -9.75 9.84 19.85
C GLY A 249 -11.29 9.81 19.80
N PRO A 250 -11.95 10.89 20.24
CA PRO A 250 -13.41 10.95 20.41
C PRO A 250 -14.24 10.87 19.10
N ASN A 251 -13.60 10.79 17.93
CA ASN A 251 -14.23 10.61 16.61
C ASN A 251 -14.07 9.19 16.03
N ASP A 252 -13.53 8.23 16.80
CA ASP A 252 -13.29 6.86 16.34
C ASP A 252 -14.55 5.98 16.39
N ALA A 253 -15.62 6.44 15.73
CA ALA A 253 -16.63 5.51 15.27
C ALA A 253 -15.95 4.54 14.27
N PRO A 254 -16.20 3.22 14.37
CA PRO A 254 -15.74 2.31 13.33
C PRO A 254 -16.27 2.79 11.98
N ASP A 255 -15.47 2.63 10.92
CA ASP A 255 -15.95 2.89 9.56
C ASP A 255 -17.24 2.09 9.33
N PRO A 256 -18.18 2.63 8.54
CA PRO A 256 -19.34 1.85 8.14
C PRO A 256 -18.90 0.54 7.48
N GLU A 257 -19.70 -0.50 7.67
CA GLU A 257 -19.46 -1.79 7.06
C GLU A 257 -19.41 -1.65 5.53
N LYS A 258 -18.56 -2.43 4.88
CA LYS A 258 -18.34 -2.34 3.43
C LYS A 258 -19.60 -2.62 2.60
N GLU A 259 -20.54 -3.39 3.16
CA GLU A 259 -21.88 -3.66 2.62
C GLU A 259 -22.77 -2.41 2.57
N ASP A 260 -22.57 -1.47 3.48
CA ASP A 260 -23.38 -0.25 3.65
C ASP A 260 -22.79 0.96 2.91
N THR A 261 -21.71 0.75 2.15
CA THR A 261 -21.00 1.80 1.42
C THR A 261 -20.73 1.40 -0.04
N ASP A 262 -20.27 2.36 -0.84
CA ASP A 262 -19.85 2.09 -2.22
C ASP A 262 -18.59 1.22 -2.33
N VAL A 263 -17.94 0.86 -1.22
CA VAL A 263 -16.77 -0.03 -1.25
C VAL A 263 -17.13 -1.38 -1.86
N MET A 264 -18.21 -2.03 -1.40
CA MET A 264 -18.62 -3.33 -1.94
C MET A 264 -19.09 -3.23 -3.39
N SER A 265 -19.88 -2.20 -3.72
CA SER A 265 -20.42 -2.02 -5.08
C SER A 265 -19.30 -1.81 -6.10
N VAL A 266 -18.32 -0.97 -5.77
CA VAL A 266 -17.13 -0.73 -6.58
C VAL A 266 -16.26 -1.99 -6.67
N ALA A 267 -16.02 -2.70 -5.57
CA ALA A 267 -15.23 -3.94 -5.59
C ALA A 267 -15.85 -5.01 -6.51
N LYS A 268 -17.18 -5.19 -6.49
CA LYS A 268 -17.90 -6.07 -7.44
C LYS A 268 -17.71 -5.61 -8.89
N ALA A 269 -17.77 -4.31 -9.15
CA ALA A 269 -17.53 -3.78 -10.49
C ALA A 269 -16.09 -4.04 -10.96
N GLN A 270 -15.09 -3.92 -10.08
CA GLN A 270 -13.71 -4.21 -10.42
C GLN A 270 -13.47 -5.68 -10.73
N LEU A 271 -14.06 -6.59 -9.94
CA LEU A 271 -14.01 -8.03 -10.24
C LEU A 271 -14.56 -8.33 -11.63
N ARG A 272 -15.72 -7.78 -12.00
CA ARG A 272 -16.30 -7.94 -13.35
C ARG A 272 -15.40 -7.35 -14.46
N SER A 273 -14.78 -6.20 -14.20
CA SER A 273 -13.84 -5.59 -15.15
C SER A 273 -12.62 -6.48 -15.37
N ILE A 274 -12.07 -7.05 -14.29
CA ILE A 274 -10.94 -7.99 -14.38
C ILE A 274 -11.38 -9.23 -15.13
N GLU A 275 -12.51 -9.85 -14.76
CA GLU A 275 -13.03 -11.05 -15.42
C GLU A 275 -13.17 -10.86 -16.93
N THR A 276 -13.73 -9.72 -17.36
CA THR A 276 -13.85 -9.36 -18.77
C THR A 276 -12.48 -9.26 -19.45
N MET A 277 -11.50 -8.63 -18.79
CA MET A 277 -10.13 -8.53 -19.28
C MET A 277 -9.48 -9.90 -19.44
N LEU A 278 -9.62 -10.79 -18.44
CA LEU A 278 -9.07 -12.14 -18.47
C LEU A 278 -9.69 -12.97 -19.59
N LYS A 279 -11.03 -12.98 -19.70
CA LYS A 279 -11.76 -13.71 -20.75
C LYS A 279 -11.41 -13.23 -22.16
N THR A 280 -11.14 -11.94 -22.32
CA THR A 280 -10.72 -11.36 -23.60
C THR A 280 -9.30 -11.79 -23.98
N ALA A 281 -8.38 -11.90 -23.01
CA ALA A 281 -6.98 -12.27 -23.26
C ALA A 281 -6.75 -13.80 -23.38
N LEU A 282 -7.63 -14.62 -22.81
CA LEU A 282 -7.49 -16.08 -22.79
C LEU A 282 -7.26 -16.70 -24.18
N PRO A 283 -8.04 -16.38 -25.23
CA PRO A 283 -7.86 -16.97 -26.56
C PRO A 283 -6.50 -16.67 -27.20
N SER A 284 -5.86 -15.55 -26.84
CA SER A 284 -4.55 -15.14 -27.39
C SER A 284 -3.36 -15.54 -26.52
N THR A 285 -3.60 -16.11 -25.34
CA THR A 285 -2.55 -16.47 -24.38
C THR A 285 -2.00 -17.87 -24.70
N SER A 286 -0.82 -17.92 -25.32
CA SER A 286 -0.16 -19.17 -25.75
C SER A 286 0.74 -19.82 -24.69
N ASP A 287 1.27 -19.04 -23.74
CA ASP A 287 2.07 -19.57 -22.64
C ASP A 287 1.18 -20.40 -21.69
N SER A 288 1.49 -21.69 -21.50
CA SER A 288 0.63 -22.62 -20.77
C SER A 288 0.35 -22.18 -19.34
N LEU A 289 1.37 -21.73 -18.60
CA LEU A 289 1.19 -21.33 -17.21
C LEU A 289 0.42 -20.02 -17.06
N SER A 290 0.62 -19.08 -17.99
CA SER A 290 -0.19 -17.86 -18.06
C SER A 290 -1.65 -18.22 -18.37
N ASN A 291 -1.88 -19.10 -19.35
CA ASN A 291 -3.22 -19.53 -19.73
C ASN A 291 -3.96 -20.18 -18.54
N TYR A 292 -3.35 -21.17 -17.89
CA TYR A 292 -3.92 -21.82 -16.70
C TYR A 292 -4.20 -20.83 -15.56
N HIS A 293 -3.31 -19.87 -15.36
CA HIS A 293 -3.48 -18.84 -14.35
C HIS A 293 -4.65 -17.90 -14.64
N LEU A 294 -4.82 -17.45 -15.89
CA LEU A 294 -5.95 -16.60 -16.27
C LEU A 294 -7.29 -17.37 -16.15
N MET A 295 -7.31 -18.66 -16.48
CA MET A 295 -8.48 -19.53 -16.27
C MET A 295 -8.83 -19.64 -14.78
N ASP A 296 -7.85 -19.97 -13.93
CA ASP A 296 -8.00 -20.08 -12.46
C ASP A 296 -8.50 -18.76 -11.85
N LEU A 297 -7.95 -17.62 -12.26
CA LEU A 297 -8.43 -16.32 -11.78
C LEU A 297 -9.86 -16.01 -12.23
N SER A 298 -10.19 -16.29 -13.49
CA SER A 298 -11.55 -16.08 -14.00
C SER A 298 -12.57 -16.93 -13.24
N GLU A 299 -12.25 -18.19 -12.95
CA GLU A 299 -13.14 -19.09 -12.19
C GLU A 299 -13.33 -18.61 -10.76
N ARG A 300 -12.26 -18.19 -10.07
CA ARG A 300 -12.36 -17.64 -8.71
C ARG A 300 -13.25 -16.40 -8.65
N ILE A 301 -13.15 -15.53 -9.67
CA ILE A 301 -13.97 -14.32 -9.76
C ILE A 301 -15.44 -14.70 -9.98
N ASP A 302 -15.73 -15.61 -10.92
CA ASP A 302 -17.09 -16.06 -11.20
C ASP A 302 -17.74 -16.69 -9.95
N LEU A 303 -17.03 -17.60 -9.27
CA LEU A 303 -17.50 -18.23 -8.03
C LEU A 303 -17.78 -17.21 -6.91
N ALA A 304 -16.98 -16.15 -6.83
CA ALA A 304 -17.15 -15.12 -5.81
C ALA A 304 -18.32 -14.16 -6.12
N LEU A 305 -18.57 -13.87 -7.40
CA LEU A 305 -19.68 -13.01 -7.83
C LEU A 305 -21.02 -13.76 -7.91
N ASN A 306 -20.98 -15.06 -8.20
CA ASN A 306 -22.13 -15.93 -8.43
C ASN A 306 -22.05 -17.18 -7.52
N PRO A 307 -22.12 -17.02 -6.18
CA PRO A 307 -22.04 -18.16 -5.28
C PRO A 307 -23.20 -19.12 -5.53
N LYS A 308 -22.90 -20.40 -5.76
CA LYS A 308 -23.93 -21.44 -5.88
C LYS A 308 -24.64 -21.58 -4.52
N SER A 309 -25.96 -21.48 -4.55
CA SER A 309 -26.83 -21.72 -3.39
C SER A 309 -26.80 -23.18 -2.95
#